data_AF-A0A1B6W022-F1
#
_entry.id   AF-A0A1B6W022-F1
#
_cell.length_a   1.000
_cell.length_b   1.000
_cell.length_c   1.000
_cell.angle_alpha   90.00
_cell.angle_beta   90.00
_cell.angle_gamma   90.00
#
_symmetry.space_group_name_H-M   'P 1'
#
loop_
_entity.id
_entity.type
_entity.pdbx_description
1 polymer ?
#
loop_
_entity_poly.entity_id
_entity_poly.type
_entity_poly.pdbx_seq_one_letter_code
_entity_poly.pdbx_strand_id
1 'polypeptide(L)' 'MNLNEYLKRGGRGSLVALAEKIDAPAPDVSRWASGRRPVPPARCAAIEAATDGQVTRKDLRPDDWQEIWPELAA' A
#
# COMPACT_ATOMS: atom_id res chain seq x y z
N MET A 1 0.98 -2.86 9.74
CA MET A 1 2.21 -3.38 9.10
C MET A 1 2.44 -2.54 7.86
N ASN A 2 3.64 -1.99 7.63
CA ASN A 2 3.84 -1.09 6.48
C ASN A 2 4.10 -1.88 5.18
N LEU A 3 3.90 -1.20 4.05
CA LEU A 3 4.05 -1.80 2.71
C LEU A 3 5.46 -2.37 2.48
N ASN A 4 6.50 -1.73 3.00
CA ASN A 4 7.88 -2.19 2.86
C ASN A 4 8.11 -3.54 3.56
N GLU A 5 7.63 -3.66 4.80
CA GLU A 5 7.71 -4.89 5.57
C GLU A 5 6.96 -6.02 4.88
N TYR A 6 5.78 -5.73 4.30
CA TYR A 6 4.98 -6.72 3.58
C TYR A 6 5.75 -7.28 2.40
N LEU A 7 6.33 -6.39 1.58
CA LEU A 7 7.14 -6.79 0.43
C LEU A 7 8.39 -7.58 0.84
N LYS A 8 9.05 -7.19 1.94
CA LYS A 8 10.21 -7.93 2.47
C LYS A 8 9.84 -9.33 2.93
N ARG A 9 8.69 -9.52 3.59
CA ARG A 9 8.21 -10.85 4.00
C ARG A 9 7.86 -11.74 2.81
N GLY A 10 7.31 -11.17 1.73
CA GLY A 10 6.98 -11.90 0.51
C GLY A 10 8.20 -12.38 -0.30
N GLY A 11 9.41 -11.91 0.00
CA GLY A 11 10.64 -12.34 -0.68
C GLY A 11 10.78 -11.81 -2.11
N ARG A 12 11.63 -12.47 -2.92
CA ARG A 12 11.88 -12.03 -4.31
C ARG A 12 10.59 -12.15 -5.14
N GLY A 13 10.30 -11.11 -5.91
CA GLY A 13 9.13 -11.07 -6.79
C GLY A 13 7.86 -10.54 -6.13
N SER A 14 7.81 -10.39 -4.80
CA SER A 14 6.64 -9.85 -4.08
C SER A 14 6.19 -8.48 -4.60
N LEU A 15 7.14 -7.61 -4.94
CA LEU A 15 6.88 -6.29 -5.49
C LEU A 15 6.22 -6.36 -6.86
N VAL A 16 6.73 -7.24 -7.74
CA VAL A 16 6.18 -7.41 -9.09
C VAL A 16 4.79 -8.05 -9.02
N ALA A 17 4.62 -9.07 -8.19
CA ALA A 17 3.34 -9.72 -7.97
C ALA A 17 2.29 -8.74 -7.42
N LEU A 18 2.66 -7.88 -6.46
CA LEU A 18 1.76 -6.85 -5.96
C LEU A 18 1.42 -5.83 -7.05
N ALA A 19 2.42 -5.36 -7.80
CA ALA A 19 2.25 -4.40 -8.89
C ALA A 19 1.28 -4.91 -9.96
N GLU A 20 1.42 -6.18 -10.38
CA GLU A 20 0.50 -6.83 -11.31
C GLU A 20 -0.91 -6.97 -10.72
N LYS A 21 -1.03 -7.39 -9.45
CA LYS A 21 -2.32 -7.60 -8.78
C LYS A 21 -3.15 -6.32 -8.65
N ILE A 22 -2.51 -5.15 -8.55
CA ILE A 22 -3.18 -3.85 -8.39
C ILE A 22 -3.13 -2.98 -9.65
N ASP A 23 -2.67 -3.53 -10.78
CA ASP A 23 -2.44 -2.80 -12.03
C ASP A 23 -1.69 -1.47 -11.81
N ALA A 24 -0.51 -1.59 -11.20
CA ALA A 24 0.39 -0.46 -10.94
C ALA A 24 1.76 -0.70 -11.58
N PRO A 25 2.45 0.36 -12.04
CA PRO A 25 3.85 0.24 -12.41
C PRO A 25 4.69 -0.19 -11.20
N ALA A 26 5.49 -1.25 -11.36
CA ALA A 26 6.44 -1.71 -10.34
C ALA A 26 7.35 -0.60 -9.76
N PRO A 27 7.86 0.37 -10.56
CA PRO A 27 8.63 1.49 -10.01
C PRO A 27 7.83 2.37 -9.05
N ASP A 28 6.53 2.52 -9.25
CA ASP A 28 5.68 3.31 -8.34
C ASP A 28 5.43 2.55 -7.04
N VAL A 29 5.18 1.23 -7.10
CA VAL A 29 5.09 0.38 -5.91
C VAL A 29 6.38 0.45 -5.07
N SER A 30 7.54 0.46 -5.74
CA SER A 30 8.84 0.65 -5.06
C SER A 30 8.96 2.02 -4.38
N ARG A 31 8.50 3.09 -5.01
CA ARG A 31 8.51 4.45 -4.43
C ARG A 31 7.55 4.57 -3.25
N TRP A 32 6.41 3.91 -3.30
CA TRP A 32 5.45 3.82 -2.20
C TRP A 32 6.03 3.05 -1.02
N ALA A 33 6.59 1.87 -1.27
CA ALA A 33 7.20 1.04 -0.24
C ALA A 33 8.40 1.73 0.45
N SER A 34 9.18 2.51 -0.30
CA SER A 34 10.30 3.27 0.26
C SER A 34 9.90 4.58 0.95
N GLY A 35 8.62 4.96 0.92
CA GLY A 35 8.14 6.23 1.47
C GLY A 35 8.59 7.47 0.70
N ARG A 36 9.30 7.32 -0.44
CA ARG A 36 9.74 8.44 -1.29
C ARG A 36 8.56 9.19 -1.92
N ARG A 37 7.43 8.51 -2.06
CA ARG A 37 6.17 9.09 -2.53
C ARG A 37 5.03 8.46 -1.74
N PRO A 38 4.11 9.25 -1.17
CA PRO A 38 2.93 8.69 -0.51
C PRO A 38 2.06 7.93 -1.52
N VAL A 39 1.39 6.89 -1.05
CA VAL A 39 0.52 6.07 -1.90
C VAL A 39 -0.71 6.91 -2.27
N PRO A 40 -1.06 7.07 -3.56
CA PRO A 40 -2.25 7.81 -3.95
C PRO A 40 -3.50 7.23 -3.26
N PRO A 41 -4.42 8.06 -2.74
CA PRO A 41 -5.63 7.58 -2.07
C PRO A 41 -6.42 6.55 -2.90
N ALA A 42 -6.55 6.80 -4.21
CA ALA A 42 -7.22 5.92 -5.16
C ALA A 42 -6.62 4.49 -5.24
N ARG A 43 -5.35 4.30 -4.85
CA ARG A 43 -4.67 2.99 -4.89
C ARG A 43 -4.64 2.29 -3.54
N CYS A 44 -4.91 2.99 -2.43
CA CYS A 44 -4.80 2.42 -1.10
C CYS A 44 -5.80 1.27 -0.88
N ALA A 45 -7.02 1.42 -1.39
CA ALA A 45 -8.03 0.37 -1.36
C ALA A 45 -7.59 -0.91 -2.11
N ALA A 46 -6.97 -0.74 -3.29
CA ALA A 46 -6.50 -1.86 -4.10
C ALA A 46 -5.34 -2.59 -3.42
N ILE A 47 -4.41 -1.86 -2.79
CA ILE A 47 -3.30 -2.46 -2.02
C ILE A 47 -3.83 -3.20 -0.80
N GLU A 48 -4.77 -2.62 -0.05
CA GLU A 48 -5.36 -3.28 1.11
C GLU A 48 -6.06 -4.58 0.74
N ALA A 49 -6.87 -4.58 -0.33
CA ALA A 49 -7.48 -5.79 -0.85
C ALA A 49 -6.44 -6.79 -1.37
N ALA A 50 -5.41 -6.33 -2.07
CA ALA A 50 -4.36 -7.20 -2.62
C ALA A 50 -3.47 -7.85 -1.56
N THR A 51 -3.36 -7.22 -0.38
CA THR A 51 -2.59 -7.71 0.76
C THR A 51 -3.47 -8.44 1.80
N ASP A 52 -4.74 -8.69 1.48
CA ASP A 52 -5.73 -9.33 2.36
C ASP A 52 -5.83 -8.62 3.73
N GLY A 53 -5.77 -7.28 3.71
CA GLY A 53 -5.85 -6.45 4.92
C GLY A 53 -4.58 -6.42 5.77
N GLN A 54 -3.49 -7.09 5.37
CA GLN A 54 -2.22 -7.02 6.10
C GLN A 54 -1.59 -5.62 6.05
N VAL A 55 -1.82 -4.89 4.95
CA VAL A 55 -1.43 -3.50 4.79
C VAL A 55 -2.68 -2.66 4.62
N THR A 56 -3.09 -1.93 5.64
CA THR A 56 -4.34 -1.15 5.61
C THR A 56 -4.15 0.23 4.97
N ARG A 57 -5.24 0.89 4.56
CA ARG A 57 -5.24 2.31 4.19
C ARG A 57 -4.57 3.20 5.25
N LYS A 58 -4.75 2.89 6.53
CA LYS A 58 -4.11 3.61 7.66
C LYS A 58 -2.60 3.41 7.67
N ASP A 59 -2.12 2.19 7.39
CA ASP A 59 -0.68 1.90 7.27
C ASP A 59 -0.05 2.60 6.06
N LEU A 60 -0.81 2.78 4.97
CA LEU A 60 -0.34 3.42 3.73
C LEU A 60 -0.31 4.94 3.80
N ARG A 61 -1.19 5.53 4.62
CA ARG A 61 -1.37 6.97 4.77
C ARG A 61 -1.55 7.35 6.25
N PRO A 62 -0.53 7.14 7.10
CA PRO A 62 -0.68 7.34 8.55
C PRO A 62 -0.99 8.80 8.93
N ASP A 63 -0.57 9.76 8.11
CA ASP A 63 -0.65 11.20 8.42
C ASP A 63 -1.99 11.84 8.02
N ASP A 64 -2.69 11.31 7.01
CA ASP A 64 -3.88 11.96 6.45
C ASP A 64 -5.05 10.99 6.14
N TRP A 65 -4.97 9.73 6.59
CA TRP A 65 -6.09 8.79 6.40
C TRP A 65 -7.40 9.27 7.02
N GLN A 66 -7.36 10.04 8.12
CA GLN A 66 -8.55 10.54 8.81
C GLN A 66 -9.31 11.59 7.97
N GLU A 67 -8.58 12.38 7.19
CA GLU A 67 -9.16 13.40 6.31
C GLU A 67 -9.76 12.77 5.05
N ILE A 68 -9.11 11.71 4.54
CA ILE A 68 -9.52 11.03 3.31
C ILE A 68 -10.64 10.01 3.56
N TRP A 69 -10.54 9.25 4.66
CA TRP A 69 -11.47 8.18 5.05
C TRP A 69 -11.90 8.33 6.51
N PRO A 70 -12.67 9.39 6.85
CA PRO A 70 -13.15 9.61 8.21
C PRO A 70 -13.99 8.43 8.74
N GLU A 71 -14.65 7.67 7.85
CA GLU A 71 -15.44 6.48 8.19
C GLU A 71 -14.62 5.35 8.82
N LEU A 72 -13.29 5.34 8.65
CA LEU A 72 -12.42 4.32 9.25
C LEU A 72 -12.07 4.63 10.71
N ALA A 73 -12.41 5.81 11.22
CA ALA A 73 -12.17 6.20 12.61
C ALA A 73 -13.30 5.79 13.57
N ALA A 74 -14.44 5.35 13.01
CA ALA A 74 -15.64 4.97 13.74
C ALA A 74 -15.58 3.54 14.32
#